data_AF-A0A183LN98-F1
#
_entry.id   AF-A0A183LN98-F1
#
_cell.length_a   1.000
_cell.length_b   1.000
_cell.length_c   1.000
_cell.angle_alpha   90.00
_cell.angle_beta   90.00
_cell.angle_gamma   90.00
#
_symmetry.space_group_name_H-M   'P 1'
#
loop_
_entity.id
_entity.type
_entity.pdbx_description
1 polymer ?
#
loop_
_entity_poly.entity_id
_entity_poly.type
_entity_poly.pdbx_seq_one_letter_code
_entity_poly.pdbx_strand_id
1 'polypeptide(L)'
;MFGMRFTPSKCKMFLQDWVTSTPELVIGSEVVECVDRFTYLESLTSPCGLVCDETSAWIQKARLSLTNLRHLWRRRDIRLSTKGRVYCAAVRSVQLYGSEAWPVRVEDIRRLLVFDHMCLRNIARISWDHRVSNAVVRKRVLGKDGKSIDDVVKLHQLRWLGHVLRMPTTDCLDVLCSMV
;
A
#
# COMPACT_ATOMS: atom_id res chain seq x y z
N MET A 1 36.55 -8.00 6.02
CA MET A 1 35.92 -6.67 5.96
C MET A 1 35.58 -6.39 4.49
N PHE A 2 34.30 -6.19 4.14
CA PHE A 2 33.81 -6.31 2.75
C PHE A 2 34.08 -5.11 1.82
N GLY A 3 34.91 -4.15 2.22
CA GLY A 3 35.33 -3.03 1.34
C GLY A 3 34.23 -2.05 0.90
N MET A 4 33.00 -2.17 1.41
CA MET A 4 31.90 -1.27 1.08
C MET A 4 32.04 0.09 1.77
N ARG A 5 31.68 1.16 1.07
CA ARG A 5 31.68 2.54 1.57
C ARG A 5 30.28 3.11 1.57
N PHE A 6 29.88 3.75 2.66
CA PHE A 6 28.62 4.49 2.74
C PHE A 6 28.74 5.85 2.04
N THR A 7 27.64 6.30 1.45
CA THR A 7 27.52 7.67 0.90
C THR A 7 26.69 8.47 1.91
N PRO A 8 27.31 9.33 2.75
CA PRO A 8 26.60 9.96 3.87
C PRO A 8 25.39 10.78 3.44
N SER A 9 25.46 11.46 2.28
CA SER A 9 24.35 12.23 1.71
C SER A 9 23.10 11.41 1.32
N LYS A 10 23.21 10.08 1.21
CA LYS A 10 22.08 9.16 1.00
C LYS A 10 21.64 8.45 2.27
N CYS A 11 22.40 8.57 3.35
CA CYS A 11 22.10 7.97 4.63
C CYS A 11 21.22 8.92 5.43
N LYS A 12 20.19 8.37 6.07
CA LYS A 12 19.35 9.08 7.04
C LYS A 12 19.18 8.17 8.24
N MET A 13 19.17 8.75 9.43
CA MET A 13 18.93 8.04 10.66
C MET A 13 17.45 8.15 11.00
N PHE A 14 16.79 7.02 11.20
CA PHE A 14 15.41 6.94 11.66
C PHE A 14 15.41 6.24 13.01
N LEU A 15 14.70 6.80 13.98
CA LEU A 15 14.64 6.30 15.35
C LEU A 15 13.21 5.84 15.66
N GLN A 16 13.07 4.58 16.04
CA GLN A 16 11.80 3.98 16.44
C GLN A 16 11.87 3.62 17.93
N ASP A 17 10.84 4.01 18.68
CA ASP A 17 10.74 3.76 20.13
C ASP A 17 11.94 4.24 20.97
N TRP A 18 12.65 5.27 20.50
CA TRP A 18 13.81 5.82 21.20
C TRP A 18 13.39 6.77 22.32
N VAL A 19 13.80 6.48 23.55
CA VAL A 19 13.35 7.20 24.76
C VAL A 19 14.39 8.21 25.28
N THR A 20 15.62 8.17 24.77
CA THR A 20 16.73 9.05 25.21
C THR A 20 16.99 10.19 24.23
N SER A 21 17.98 11.05 24.51
CA SER A 21 18.41 12.10 23.59
C SER A 21 18.81 11.52 22.23
N THR A 22 18.46 12.23 21.15
CA THR A 22 18.81 11.86 19.77
C THR A 22 20.32 11.65 19.63
N PRO A 23 20.80 10.44 19.29
CA PRO A 23 22.23 10.21 19.10
C PRO A 23 22.74 10.94 17.87
N GLU A 24 23.95 11.49 17.93
CA GLU A 24 24.63 12.02 16.74
C GLU A 24 25.40 10.88 16.06
N LEU A 25 24.93 10.48 14.87
CA LEU A 25 25.61 9.50 14.03
C LEU A 25 26.46 10.23 12.99
N VAL A 26 27.77 9.95 12.97
CA VAL A 26 28.72 10.53 12.02
C VAL A 26 29.26 9.44 11.10
N ILE A 27 29.16 9.66 9.78
CA ILE A 27 29.77 8.79 8.76
C ILE A 27 30.88 9.58 8.07
N GLY A 28 32.14 9.22 8.36
CA GLY A 28 33.29 10.00 7.91
C GLY A 28 33.38 11.33 8.65
N SER A 29 33.15 12.45 7.97
CA SER A 29 33.11 13.81 8.53
C SER A 29 31.73 14.47 8.46
N GLU A 30 30.71 13.73 8.00
CA GLU A 30 29.35 14.24 7.84
C GLU A 30 28.43 13.68 8.92
N VAL A 31 27.66 14.56 9.57
CA VAL A 31 26.60 14.18 10.51
C VAL A 31 25.39 13.71 9.69
N VAL A 32 24.89 12.52 10.00
CA VAL A 32 23.73 11.94 9.32
C VAL A 32 22.46 12.63 9.81
N GLU A 33 21.62 13.11 8.89
CA GLU A 33 20.32 13.71 9.21
C GLU A 33 19.43 12.70 9.93
N CYS A 34 18.93 13.08 11.10
CA CYS A 34 17.86 12.35 11.78
C CYS A 34 16.51 12.76 11.20
N VAL A 35 15.72 11.80 10.71
CA VAL A 35 14.40 12.03 10.13
C VAL A 35 13.31 11.33 10.93
N ASP A 36 12.19 12.03 11.10
CA ASP A 36 11.00 11.45 11.72
C ASP A 36 10.27 10.49 10.77
N ARG A 37 10.44 10.63 9.45
CA ARG A 37 9.80 9.76 8.46
C ARG A 37 10.83 9.24 7.49
N PHE A 38 10.83 7.93 7.30
CA PHE A 38 11.74 7.26 6.38
C PHE A 38 10.95 6.51 5.32
N THR A 39 11.35 6.63 4.05
CA THR A 39 10.77 5.84 2.97
C THR A 39 11.75 4.75 2.56
N TYR A 40 11.45 3.51 2.93
CA TYR A 40 12.23 2.34 2.56
C TYR A 40 11.46 1.48 1.57
N LEU A 41 12.07 1.21 0.41
CA LEU A 41 11.43 0.41 -0.66
C LEU A 41 9.96 0.83 -0.89
N GLU A 42 9.76 2.15 -0.96
CA GLU A 42 8.44 2.76 -1.17
C GLU A 42 7.40 2.61 -0.04
N SER A 43 7.71 1.91 1.05
CA SER A 43 6.95 1.90 2.30
C SER A 43 7.41 3.05 3.21
N LEU A 44 6.47 3.63 3.96
CA LEU A 44 6.72 4.75 4.85
C LEU A 44 6.77 4.26 6.29
N THR A 45 7.94 4.40 6.92
CA THR A 45 8.14 4.15 8.35
C THR A 45 8.05 5.48 9.11
N SER A 46 7.26 5.49 10.19
CA SER A 46 6.97 6.65 11.04
C SER A 46 7.17 6.22 12.50
N PRO A 47 7.59 7.11 13.43
CA PRO A 47 8.03 6.72 14.77
C PRO A 47 6.86 6.22 15.62
N CYS A 48 5.63 6.58 15.24
CA CYS A 48 4.40 6.13 15.88
C CYS A 48 3.87 4.79 15.31
N GLY A 49 4.52 4.21 14.30
CA GLY A 49 4.12 2.93 13.70
C GLY A 49 2.71 2.93 13.09
N LEU A 50 2.14 4.12 12.83
CA LEU A 50 0.74 4.24 12.43
C LEU A 50 0.57 3.92 10.93
N VAL A 51 -0.01 2.75 10.66
CA VAL A 51 -0.48 2.27 9.34
C VAL A 51 -1.34 3.29 8.58
N CYS A 52 -1.99 4.21 9.29
CA CYS A 52 -2.78 5.29 8.71
C CYS A 52 -2.00 6.14 7.70
N ASP A 53 -0.74 6.45 7.99
CA ASP A 53 0.13 7.25 7.14
C ASP A 53 0.55 6.47 5.88
N GLU A 54 0.87 5.20 6.05
CA GLU A 54 1.25 4.31 4.96
C GLU A 54 0.06 4.04 4.02
N THR A 55 -1.10 3.68 4.58
CA THR A 55 -2.36 3.50 3.84
C THR A 55 -2.70 4.76 3.04
N SER A 56 -2.50 5.94 3.63
CA SER A 56 -2.73 7.21 2.95
C SER A 56 -1.73 7.43 1.81
N ALA A 57 -0.45 7.10 1.99
CA ALA A 57 0.56 7.17 0.94
C ALA A 57 0.22 6.25 -0.25
N TRP A 58 -0.20 5.01 0.00
CA TRP A 58 -0.60 4.07 -1.06
C TRP A 58 -1.87 4.52 -1.79
N ILE A 59 -2.85 5.10 -1.07
CA ILE A 59 -4.00 5.73 -1.71
C ILE A 59 -3.57 6.89 -2.61
N GLN A 60 -2.60 7.72 -2.21
CA GLN A 60 -2.10 8.81 -3.06
C GLN A 60 -1.39 8.29 -4.32
N LYS A 61 -0.58 7.24 -4.21
CA LYS A 61 0.04 6.59 -5.37
C LYS A 61 -1.02 6.00 -6.30
N ALA A 62 -2.02 5.31 -5.76
CA ALA A 62 -3.12 4.77 -6.54
C ALA A 62 -3.96 5.87 -7.22
N ARG A 63 -4.16 7.03 -6.56
CA ARG A 63 -4.78 8.22 -7.17
C ARG A 63 -3.98 8.69 -8.38
N LEU A 64 -2.66 8.75 -8.27
CA LEU A 64 -1.79 9.13 -9.37
C LEU A 64 -1.89 8.14 -10.54
N SER A 65 -1.88 6.83 -10.28
CA SER A 65 -2.11 5.82 -11.32
C SER A 65 -3.46 5.97 -12.00
N LEU A 66 -4.51 6.28 -11.23
CA LEU A 66 -5.85 6.52 -11.78
C LEU A 66 -5.88 7.76 -12.68
N THR A 67 -5.25 8.87 -12.28
CA THR A 67 -5.22 10.11 -13.07
C THR A 67 -4.36 9.98 -14.32
N ASN A 68 -3.24 9.26 -14.26
CA ASN A 68 -2.40 8.97 -15.43
C ASN A 68 -3.17 8.23 -16.52
N LEU A 69 -4.12 7.37 -16.12
CA LEU A 69 -4.99 6.62 -17.01
C LEU A 69 -6.31 7.34 -17.37
N ARG A 70 -6.45 8.67 -17.10
CA ARG A 70 -7.73 9.38 -17.32
C ARG A 70 -8.32 9.21 -18.72
N HIS A 71 -7.45 9.17 -19.72
CA HIS A 71 -7.84 9.09 -21.12
C HIS A 71 -8.52 7.74 -21.42
N LEU A 72 -8.01 6.65 -20.82
CA LEU A 72 -8.60 5.31 -20.88
C LEU A 72 -10.01 5.29 -20.27
N TRP A 73 -10.20 5.91 -19.11
CA TRP A 73 -11.50 5.93 -18.43
C TRP A 73 -12.55 6.73 -19.23
N ARG A 74 -12.12 7.77 -19.96
CA ARG A 74 -12.95 8.64 -20.81
C ARG A 74 -13.31 8.03 -22.17
N ARG A 75 -12.62 7.01 -22.65
CA ARG A 75 -12.96 6.30 -23.90
C ARG A 75 -14.27 5.51 -23.78
N ARG A 76 -15.17 5.61 -24.76
CA ARG A 76 -16.48 4.89 -24.75
C ARG A 76 -16.44 3.57 -25.50
N ASP A 77 -15.49 3.43 -26.42
CA ASP A 77 -15.24 2.26 -27.25
C ASP A 77 -14.59 1.09 -26.49
N ILE A 78 -14.01 1.36 -25.32
CA ILE A 78 -13.44 0.32 -24.44
C ILE A 78 -14.52 -0.24 -23.52
N ARG A 79 -14.73 -1.56 -23.59
CA ARG A 79 -15.65 -2.31 -22.72
C ARG A 79 -15.35 -2.06 -21.24
N LEU A 80 -16.41 -1.94 -20.44
CA LEU A 80 -16.30 -1.71 -19.00
C LEU A 80 -15.51 -2.83 -18.28
N SER A 81 -15.70 -4.09 -18.69
CA SER A 81 -14.95 -5.23 -18.15
C SER A 81 -13.44 -5.13 -18.40
N THR A 82 -13.02 -4.61 -19.55
CA THR A 82 -11.60 -4.35 -19.84
C THR A 82 -11.08 -3.23 -18.95
N LYS A 83 -11.84 -2.14 -18.74
CA LYS A 83 -11.45 -1.10 -17.78
C LYS A 83 -11.34 -1.64 -16.35
N GLY A 84 -12.26 -2.51 -15.94
CA GLY A 84 -12.20 -3.19 -14.64
C GLY A 84 -10.92 -4.01 -14.46
N ARG A 85 -10.48 -4.73 -15.50
CA ARG A 85 -9.20 -5.46 -15.48
C ARG A 85 -7.99 -4.52 -15.37
N VAL A 86 -7.97 -3.44 -16.14
CA VAL A 86 -6.88 -2.44 -16.05
C VAL A 86 -6.86 -1.77 -14.68
N TYR A 87 -8.03 -1.45 -14.12
CA TYR A 87 -8.14 -0.92 -12.76
C TYR A 87 -7.54 -1.88 -11.73
N CYS A 88 -7.89 -3.16 -11.78
CA CYS A 88 -7.32 -4.16 -10.89
C CYS A 88 -5.79 -4.23 -11.01
N ALA A 89 -5.26 -4.19 -12.23
CA ALA A 89 -3.84 -4.37 -12.49
C ALA A 89 -2.97 -3.14 -12.18
N ALA A 90 -3.48 -1.93 -12.38
CA ALA A 90 -2.65 -0.70 -12.34
C ALA A 90 -2.97 0.24 -11.17
N VAL A 91 -4.17 0.15 -10.60
CA VAL A 91 -4.62 1.05 -9.51
C VAL A 91 -4.84 0.26 -8.23
N ARG A 92 -5.63 -0.80 -8.30
CA ARG A 92 -5.98 -1.60 -7.13
C ARG A 92 -4.78 -2.38 -6.57
N SER A 93 -3.88 -2.85 -7.43
CA SER A 93 -2.61 -3.47 -7.02
C SER A 93 -1.73 -2.50 -6.24
N VAL A 94 -1.57 -1.26 -6.71
CA VAL A 94 -0.80 -0.20 -6.04
C VAL A 94 -1.43 0.18 -4.71
N GLN A 95 -2.76 0.29 -4.67
CA GLN A 95 -3.50 0.59 -3.45
C GLN A 95 -3.28 -0.46 -2.35
N LEU A 96 -3.14 -1.73 -2.72
CA LEU A 96 -3.07 -2.88 -1.82
C LEU A 96 -1.65 -3.44 -1.67
N TYR A 97 -0.65 -2.71 -2.18
CA TYR A 97 0.73 -3.13 -2.06
C TYR A 97 1.13 -3.16 -0.59
N GLY A 98 1.71 -4.26 -0.10
CA GLY A 98 2.11 -4.38 1.30
C GLY A 98 0.98 -4.74 2.27
N SER A 99 -0.27 -4.91 1.80
CA SER A 99 -1.41 -5.25 2.68
C SER A 99 -1.30 -6.61 3.39
N GLU A 100 -0.31 -7.42 3.03
CA GLU A 100 0.04 -8.69 3.67
C GLU A 100 0.64 -8.48 5.08
N ALA A 101 1.38 -7.39 5.25
CA ALA A 101 2.18 -7.10 6.45
C ALA A 101 1.62 -5.96 7.31
N TRP A 102 0.67 -5.18 6.78
CA TRP A 102 0.06 -4.10 7.55
C TRP A 102 -0.71 -4.64 8.76
N PRO A 103 -0.54 -4.06 9.97
CA PRO A 103 -1.49 -4.20 11.05
C PRO A 103 -2.76 -3.38 10.74
N VAL A 104 -3.59 -3.92 9.84
CA VAL A 104 -4.74 -3.23 9.26
C VAL A 104 -5.82 -2.97 10.33
N ARG A 105 -6.15 -1.69 10.57
CA ARG A 105 -7.27 -1.30 11.44
C ARG A 105 -8.56 -1.19 10.63
N VAL A 106 -9.70 -1.20 11.32
CA VAL A 106 -11.02 -1.05 10.68
C VAL A 106 -11.11 0.28 9.94
N GLU A 107 -10.50 1.34 10.49
CA GLU A 107 -10.43 2.67 9.90
C GLU A 107 -9.66 2.66 8.57
N ASP A 108 -8.56 1.91 8.48
CA ASP A 108 -7.73 1.81 7.28
C ASP A 108 -8.49 1.09 6.16
N ILE A 109 -9.17 -0.03 6.48
CA ILE A 109 -10.04 -0.74 5.52
C ILE A 109 -11.14 0.19 5.02
N ARG A 110 -11.75 0.98 5.90
CA ARG A 110 -12.79 1.96 5.50
C ARG A 110 -12.23 2.99 4.52
N ARG A 111 -11.04 3.54 4.76
CA ARG A 111 -10.39 4.50 3.84
C ARG A 111 -10.13 3.87 2.48
N LEU A 112 -9.62 2.64 2.45
CA LEU A 112 -9.38 1.89 1.21
C LEU A 112 -10.69 1.60 0.46
N LEU A 113 -11.75 1.20 1.16
CA LEU A 113 -13.07 0.95 0.58
C LEU A 113 -13.71 2.21 -0.01
N VAL A 114 -13.60 3.36 0.68
CA VAL A 114 -14.11 4.63 0.17
C VAL A 114 -13.40 5.00 -1.13
N PHE A 115 -12.07 4.85 -1.18
CA PHE A 115 -11.30 5.09 -2.39
C PHE A 115 -11.68 4.14 -3.53
N ASP A 116 -11.78 2.83 -3.27
CA ASP A 116 -12.15 1.82 -4.27
C ASP A 116 -13.53 2.09 -4.87
N HIS A 117 -14.54 2.35 -4.03
CA HIS A 117 -15.89 2.66 -4.50
C HIS A 117 -15.95 3.95 -5.33
N MET A 118 -15.22 4.99 -4.95
CA MET A 118 -15.10 6.21 -5.75
C MET A 118 -14.51 5.90 -7.14
N CYS A 119 -13.44 5.11 -7.20
CA CYS A 119 -12.80 4.72 -8.46
C CYS A 119 -13.74 3.92 -9.36
N LEU A 120 -14.41 2.90 -8.79
CA LEU A 120 -15.34 2.05 -9.53
C LEU A 120 -16.52 2.85 -10.09
N ARG A 121 -17.09 3.79 -9.31
CA ARG A 121 -18.14 4.69 -9.78
C ARG A 121 -17.67 5.60 -10.91
N ASN A 122 -16.46 6.15 -10.81
CA ASN A 122 -15.87 6.99 -11.85
C ASN A 122 -15.67 6.19 -13.16
N ILE A 123 -15.08 5.01 -13.08
CA ILE A 123 -14.86 4.11 -14.23
C ILE A 123 -16.20 3.70 -14.87
N ALA A 124 -17.21 3.41 -14.06
CA ALA A 124 -18.56 3.06 -14.51
C ALA A 124 -19.41 4.25 -14.97
N ARG A 125 -18.96 5.49 -14.72
CA ARG A 125 -19.71 6.75 -14.94
C ARG A 125 -21.06 6.79 -14.23
N ILE A 126 -21.10 6.26 -13.00
CA ILE A 126 -22.29 6.27 -12.17
C ILE A 126 -22.19 7.44 -11.21
N SER A 127 -23.04 8.46 -11.40
CA SER A 127 -23.20 9.55 -10.42
C SER A 127 -23.84 9.04 -9.12
N TRP A 128 -23.71 9.82 -8.06
CA TRP A 128 -24.32 9.52 -6.77
C TRP A 128 -25.86 9.54 -6.82
N ASP A 129 -26.45 10.34 -7.71
CA ASP A 129 -27.90 10.50 -7.87
C ASP A 129 -28.60 9.24 -8.37
N HIS A 130 -27.87 8.36 -9.06
CA HIS A 130 -28.43 7.09 -9.56
C HIS A 130 -28.81 6.11 -8.43
N ARG A 131 -28.45 6.38 -7.16
CA ARG A 131 -28.74 5.55 -5.98
C ARG A 131 -28.41 4.05 -6.13
N VAL A 132 -27.45 3.72 -6.99
CA VAL A 132 -26.98 2.34 -7.20
C VAL A 132 -26.12 1.92 -6.01
N SER A 133 -26.36 0.71 -5.48
CA SER A 133 -25.57 0.19 -4.36
C SER A 133 -24.11 -0.10 -4.76
N ASN A 134 -23.18 0.03 -3.82
CA ASN A 134 -21.76 -0.21 -4.08
C ASN A 134 -21.47 -1.66 -4.52
N ALA A 135 -22.24 -2.63 -4.02
CA ALA A 135 -22.16 -4.02 -4.44
C ALA A 135 -22.51 -4.21 -5.93
N VAL A 136 -23.55 -3.52 -6.41
CA VAL A 136 -23.95 -3.56 -7.83
C VAL A 136 -22.89 -2.90 -8.71
N VAL A 137 -22.36 -1.74 -8.30
CA VAL A 137 -21.26 -1.08 -9.03
C VAL A 137 -20.05 -2.00 -9.14
N ARG A 138 -19.65 -2.63 -8.02
CA ARG A 138 -18.51 -3.56 -7.99
C ARG A 138 -18.72 -4.74 -8.94
N LYS A 139 -19.88 -5.41 -8.86
CA LYS A 139 -20.22 -6.53 -9.75
C LYS A 139 -20.22 -6.12 -11.22
N ARG A 140 -20.67 -4.90 -11.54
CA ARG A 140 -20.72 -4.38 -12.91
C ARG A 140 -19.32 -4.10 -13.49
N VAL A 141 -18.40 -3.58 -12.69
CA VAL A 141 -17.05 -3.23 -13.15
C VAL A 141 -16.10 -4.42 -13.09
N LEU A 142 -16.14 -5.20 -12.01
CA LEU A 142 -15.20 -6.28 -11.74
C LEU A 142 -15.71 -7.68 -12.12
N GLY A 143 -17.00 -7.81 -12.44
CA GLY A 143 -17.63 -9.09 -12.78
C GLY A 143 -18.11 -9.88 -11.57
N LYS A 144 -18.53 -11.13 -11.82
CA LYS A 144 -19.12 -12.03 -10.81
C LYS A 144 -18.13 -12.36 -9.68
N ASP A 145 -16.85 -12.48 -10.02
CA ASP A 145 -15.78 -12.84 -9.08
C ASP A 145 -15.08 -11.60 -8.47
N GLY A 146 -15.69 -10.42 -8.64
CA GLY A 146 -15.20 -9.15 -8.12
C GLY A 146 -15.22 -9.07 -6.59
N LYS A 147 -14.10 -9.44 -5.97
CA LYS A 147 -13.89 -9.37 -4.51
C LYS A 147 -13.92 -7.92 -3.99
N SER A 148 -14.43 -7.71 -2.77
CA SER A 148 -14.31 -6.42 -2.08
C SER A 148 -12.86 -6.18 -1.64
N ILE A 149 -12.51 -4.96 -1.23
CA ILE A 149 -11.17 -4.69 -0.68
C ILE A 149 -10.89 -5.53 0.55
N ASP A 150 -11.86 -5.62 1.47
CA ASP A 150 -11.76 -6.42 2.70
C ASP A 150 -11.43 -7.89 2.39
N ASP A 151 -12.13 -8.49 1.41
CA ASP A 151 -11.88 -9.87 0.99
C ASP A 151 -10.46 -10.07 0.41
N VAL A 152 -9.95 -9.07 -0.32
CA VAL A 152 -8.61 -9.15 -0.93
C VAL A 152 -7.53 -9.00 0.13
N VAL A 153 -7.68 -8.05 1.06
CA VAL A 153 -6.74 -7.87 2.18
C VAL A 153 -6.68 -9.13 3.04
N LYS A 154 -7.84 -9.69 3.41
CA LYS A 154 -7.90 -10.96 4.16
C LYS A 154 -7.21 -12.10 3.41
N LEU A 155 -7.42 -12.19 2.10
CA LEU A 155 -6.78 -13.21 1.28
C LEU A 155 -5.25 -13.05 1.24
N HIS A 156 -4.76 -11.82 1.12
CA HIS A 156 -3.34 -11.50 1.15
C HIS A 156 -2.71 -11.94 2.48
N GLN A 157 -3.32 -11.56 3.60
CA GLN A 157 -2.87 -11.95 4.94
C GLN A 157 -2.90 -13.48 5.16
N LEU A 158 -3.96 -14.17 4.71
CA LEU A 158 -4.04 -15.63 4.83
C LEU A 158 -3.00 -16.35 3.96
N ARG A 159 -2.70 -15.83 2.77
CA ARG A 159 -1.63 -16.36 1.91
C ARG A 159 -0.28 -16.19 2.57
N TRP A 160 0.00 -14.99 3.09
CA TRP A 160 1.22 -14.69 3.84
C TRP A 160 1.38 -15.61 5.05
N LEU A 161 0.35 -15.75 5.88
CA LEU A 161 0.34 -16.67 7.01
C LEU A 161 0.62 -18.11 6.56
N GLY A 162 -0.01 -18.55 5.46
CA GLY A 162 0.25 -19.86 4.88
C GLY A 162 1.70 -20.03 4.41
N HIS A 163 2.34 -18.98 3.87
CA HIS A 163 3.77 -19.01 3.56
C HIS A 163 4.61 -19.19 4.81
N VAL A 164 4.33 -18.42 5.87
CA VAL A 164 5.03 -18.53 7.16
C VAL A 164 4.91 -19.94 7.75
N LEU A 165 3.72 -20.53 7.75
CA LEU A 165 3.49 -21.88 8.28
C LEU A 165 4.17 -23.00 7.49
N ARG A 166 4.56 -22.75 6.23
CA ARG A 166 5.27 -23.72 5.37
C ARG A 166 6.78 -23.53 5.38
N MET A 167 7.30 -22.47 6.01
CA MET A 167 8.74 -22.27 6.11
C MET A 167 9.37 -23.30 7.06
N PRO A 168 10.55 -23.86 6.72
CA PRO A 168 11.30 -24.68 7.66
C PRO A 168 11.71 -23.84 8.88
N THR A 169 11.77 -24.47 10.05
CA THR A 169 12.05 -23.80 11.33
C THR A 169 13.40 -23.10 11.43
N THR A 170 14.32 -23.36 10.50
CA THR A 170 15.62 -22.67 10.39
C THR A 170 15.51 -21.23 9.89
N ASP A 171 14.43 -20.87 9.18
CA ASP A 171 14.31 -19.59 8.46
C ASP A 171 13.26 -18.65 9.10
N CYS A 172 12.52 -19.12 10.11
CA CYS A 172 11.42 -18.38 10.74
C CYS A 172 11.86 -17.17 11.57
N LEU A 173 13.10 -17.15 12.08
CA LEU A 173 13.60 -16.06 12.93
C LEU A 173 14.01 -14.81 12.12
N ASP A 174 14.46 -14.99 10.88
CA ASP A 174 14.95 -13.88 10.03
C ASP A 174 13.81 -13.00 9.49
N VAL A 175 12.63 -13.59 9.25
CA VAL A 175 11.49 -12.86 8.68
C VAL A 175 10.76 -12.01 9.73
N LEU A 176 10.68 -12.47 10.98
CA LEU A 176 10.08 -11.70 12.08
C LEU A 176 10.90 -10.44 12.40
N CYS A 177 12.23 -10.50 12.29
CA CYS A 177 13.10 -9.34 12.51
C CYS A 177 13.12 -8.33 11.35
N SER A 178 12.65 -8.71 10.15
CA SER A 178 12.65 -7.83 8.97
C SER A 178 11.36 -7.01 8.81
N MET A 179 10.37 -7.22 9.70
CA MET A 179 9.03 -6.61 9.62
C MET A 179 8.69 -5.71 10.82
N VAL A 180 9.63 -5.47 11.74
CA VAL A 180 9.51 -4.51 12.86
C VAL A 180 10.44 -3.33 12.64
#